data_AF-A0A850J923-F1
#
_entry.id   AF-A0A850J923-F1
#
_cell.length_a   1.000
_cell.length_b   1.000
_cell.length_c   1.000
_cell.angle_alpha   90.00
_cell.angle_beta   90.00
_cell.angle_gamma   90.00
#
_symmetry.space_group_name_H-M   'P 1'
#
loop_
_entity.id
_entity.type
_entity.pdbx_description
1 polymer ?
#
loop_
_entity_poly.entity_id
_entity_poly.type
_entity_poly.pdbx_seq_one_letter_code
_entity_poly.pdbx_strand_id
1 'polypeptide(L)'
;MRRRLPLVTAITLSVLVVGLAIASGWLGVVTLRNKGEADQRAKAIQSARQMGVNLMSLDASTAQRDLDRIVAGTTGDLKNKLASQSNAFMQQVTKAKAKSTVSDVEAALVSMDDDSAEVMVSLNGTVTNDKVKNGTPQGYRYQMDLTRVDDRWLVSGLEVVP
;
A
#
# COMPACT_ATOMS: atom_id res chain seq x y z
N MET A 1 57.41 14.61 -39.91
CA MET A 1 55.98 14.59 -39.48
C MET A 1 55.64 13.27 -38.77
N ARG A 2 55.94 13.09 -37.47
CA ARG A 2 55.64 11.82 -36.74
C ARG A 2 55.47 12.03 -35.23
N ARG A 3 54.51 12.85 -34.78
CA ARG A 3 54.16 12.95 -33.34
C ARG A 3 52.68 13.23 -33.01
N ARG A 4 51.78 13.37 -34.00
CA ARG A 4 50.37 13.71 -33.72
C ARG A 4 49.42 12.51 -33.53
N LEU A 5 49.79 11.32 -34.04
CA LEU A 5 49.01 10.09 -33.89
C LEU A 5 48.82 9.61 -32.43
N PRO A 6 49.85 9.54 -31.56
CA PRO A 6 49.67 9.04 -30.20
C PRO A 6 48.83 9.99 -29.32
N LEU A 7 48.86 11.30 -29.62
CA LEU A 7 48.08 12.29 -28.90
C LEU A 7 46.58 12.18 -29.22
N VAL A 8 46.24 11.98 -30.49
CA VAL A 8 44.83 11.80 -30.91
C VAL A 8 44.26 10.53 -30.29
N THR A 9 45.00 9.40 -30.33
CA THR A 9 44.56 8.15 -29.71
C THR A 9 44.38 8.28 -28.20
N ALA A 10 45.30 8.95 -27.50
CA ALA A 10 45.19 9.20 -26.07
C ALA A 10 43.98 10.08 -25.70
N ILE A 11 43.70 11.12 -26.51
CA ILE A 11 42.52 11.98 -26.33
C ILE A 11 41.24 11.18 -26.56
N THR A 12 41.15 10.40 -27.65
CA THR A 12 39.96 9.57 -27.93
C THR A 12 39.70 8.56 -26.82
N LEU A 13 40.74 7.88 -26.31
CA LEU A 13 40.60 6.94 -25.21
C LEU A 13 40.16 7.64 -23.92
N SER A 14 40.71 8.82 -23.62
CA SER A 14 40.34 9.60 -22.44
C SER A 14 38.88 10.06 -22.50
N VAL A 15 38.42 10.56 -23.65
CA VAL A 15 37.01 10.95 -23.86
C VAL A 15 36.09 9.74 -23.70
N LEU A 16 36.50 8.57 -24.21
CA LEU A 16 35.72 7.34 -24.07
C LEU A 16 35.61 6.89 -22.61
N VAL A 17 36.71 6.95 -21.84
CA VAL A 17 36.71 6.61 -20.41
C VAL A 17 35.82 7.57 -19.62
N VAL A 18 35.91 8.87 -19.88
CA VAL A 18 35.04 9.87 -19.23
C VAL A 18 33.58 9.65 -19.60
N GLY A 19 33.29 9.35 -20.87
CA GLY A 19 31.94 9.03 -21.33
C GLY A 19 31.37 7.79 -20.65
N LEU A 20 32.16 6.72 -20.51
CA LEU A 20 31.76 5.52 -19.79
C LEU A 20 31.52 5.78 -18.30
N ALA A 21 32.38 6.56 -17.64
CA ALA A 21 32.20 6.91 -16.22
C ALA A 21 30.91 7.71 -15.98
N ILE A 22 30.59 8.68 -16.86
CA ILE A 22 29.35 9.45 -16.80
C ILE A 22 28.14 8.52 -17.03
N ALA A 23 28.19 7.66 -18.04
CA ALA A 23 27.11 6.72 -18.33
C ALA A 23 26.86 5.74 -17.18
N SER A 24 27.91 5.15 -16.60
CA SER A 24 27.80 4.26 -15.44
C SER A 24 27.26 5.00 -14.21
N GLY A 25 27.74 6.22 -13.94
CA GLY A 25 27.23 7.04 -12.84
C GLY A 25 25.74 7.36 -13.01
N TRP A 26 25.34 7.79 -14.21
CA TRP A 26 23.94 8.05 -14.55
C TRP A 26 23.05 6.81 -14.39
N LEU A 27 23.47 5.67 -14.95
CA LEU A 27 22.74 4.40 -14.82
C LEU A 27 22.60 3.96 -13.36
N GLY A 28 23.63 4.17 -12.54
CA GLY A 28 23.59 3.90 -11.10
C GLY A 28 22.54 4.74 -10.38
N VAL A 29 22.47 6.04 -10.66
CA VAL A 29 21.46 6.94 -10.07
C VAL A 29 20.05 6.53 -10.51
N VAL A 30 19.85 6.24 -11.80
CA VAL A 30 18.54 5.81 -12.33
C VAL A 30 18.09 4.49 -11.69
N THR A 31 18.99 3.52 -11.56
CA THR A 31 18.64 2.23 -10.95
C THR A 31 18.31 2.35 -9.46
N LEU A 32 19.01 3.19 -8.70
CA LEU A 32 18.71 3.43 -7.29
C LEU A 32 17.35 4.12 -7.11
N ARG A 33 17.04 5.12 -7.95
CA ARG A 33 15.74 5.81 -7.92
C ARG A 33 14.60 4.86 -8.27
N ASN A 34 14.75 4.06 -9.33
CA ASN A 34 13.74 3.09 -9.75
C ASN A 34 13.45 2.04 -8.67
N LYS A 35 14.48 1.59 -7.94
CA LYS A 35 14.31 0.67 -6.81
C LYS A 35 13.53 1.32 -5.66
N GLY A 36 13.90 2.55 -5.28
CA GLY A 36 13.18 3.28 -4.23
C GLY A 36 11.70 3.48 -4.55
N GLU A 37 11.37 3.82 -5.80
CA GLU A 37 9.98 3.93 -6.24
C GLU A 37 9.25 2.58 -6.21
N ALA A 38 9.87 1.50 -6.71
CA ALA A 38 9.26 0.17 -6.70
C ALA A 38 8.96 -0.32 -5.27
N ASP A 39 9.88 -0.06 -4.34
CA ASP A 39 9.70 -0.39 -2.92
C ASP A 39 8.53 0.39 -2.31
N GLN A 40 8.41 1.69 -2.60
CA GLN A 40 7.29 2.50 -2.11
C GLN A 40 5.95 2.07 -2.71
N ARG A 41 5.91 1.75 -4.01
CA ARG A 41 4.71 1.17 -4.65
C ARG A 41 4.27 -0.12 -3.94
N ALA A 42 5.21 -1.03 -3.68
CA ALA A 42 4.93 -2.28 -2.98
C ALA A 42 4.42 -2.04 -1.54
N LYS A 43 5.03 -1.12 -0.79
CA LYS A 43 4.59 -0.75 0.57
C LYS A 43 3.16 -0.17 0.57
N ALA A 44 2.83 0.71 -0.38
CA ALA A 44 1.49 1.29 -0.50
C ALA A 44 0.43 0.22 -0.79
N ILE A 45 0.67 -0.63 -1.80
CA ILE A 45 -0.21 -1.75 -2.14
C ILE A 45 -0.40 -2.69 -0.94
N GLN A 46 0.69 -3.03 -0.25
CA GLN A 46 0.64 -3.91 0.92
C GLN A 46 -0.18 -3.30 2.07
N SER A 47 -0.02 -2.01 2.34
CA SER A 47 -0.76 -1.31 3.39
C SER A 47 -2.26 -1.31 3.10
N ALA A 48 -2.66 -0.97 1.87
CA ALA A 48 -4.05 -1.00 1.44
C ALA A 48 -4.65 -2.42 1.49
N ARG A 49 -3.91 -3.42 0.98
CA ARG A 49 -4.30 -4.84 1.05
C ARG A 49 -4.56 -5.27 2.48
N GLN A 50 -3.64 -4.93 3.39
CA GLN A 50 -3.76 -5.26 4.80
C GLN A 50 -4.94 -4.54 5.47
N MET A 51 -5.21 -3.29 5.09
CA MET A 51 -6.40 -2.57 5.56
C MET A 51 -7.68 -3.28 5.13
N GLY A 52 -7.78 -3.71 3.86
CA GLY A 52 -8.92 -4.51 3.38
C GLY A 52 -9.12 -5.79 4.20
N VAL A 53 -8.03 -6.51 4.49
CA VAL A 53 -8.08 -7.68 5.38
C VAL A 53 -8.58 -7.32 6.77
N ASN A 54 -8.07 -6.23 7.36
CA ASN A 54 -8.44 -5.82 8.71
C ASN A 54 -9.92 -5.42 8.80
N LEU A 55 -10.46 -4.73 7.79
CA LEU A 55 -11.86 -4.32 7.73
C LEU A 55 -12.82 -5.50 7.65
N MET A 56 -12.42 -6.59 6.98
CA MET A 56 -13.27 -7.76 6.73
C MET A 56 -12.92 -8.96 7.63
N SER A 57 -11.96 -8.83 8.55
CA SER A 57 -11.57 -9.88 9.52
C SER A 57 -11.83 -9.44 10.95
N LEU A 58 -13.11 -9.38 11.32
CA LEU A 58 -13.57 -8.93 12.63
C LEU A 58 -14.15 -10.10 13.42
N ASP A 59 -13.84 -10.15 14.71
CA ASP A 59 -14.40 -11.13 15.64
C ASP A 59 -15.00 -10.41 16.86
N ALA A 60 -16.23 -10.74 17.21
CA ALA A 60 -16.91 -10.20 18.40
C ALA A 60 -16.10 -10.36 19.69
N SER A 61 -15.30 -11.41 19.82
CA SER A 61 -14.43 -11.65 20.99
C SER A 61 -13.20 -10.74 21.04
N THR A 62 -12.78 -10.16 19.91
CA THR A 62 -11.58 -9.31 19.80
C THR A 62 -11.84 -7.94 19.21
N ALA A 63 -13.11 -7.48 19.23
CA ALA A 63 -13.56 -6.28 18.54
C ALA A 63 -12.73 -5.02 18.84
N GLN A 64 -12.35 -4.79 20.11
CA GLN A 64 -11.50 -3.65 20.49
C GLN A 64 -10.15 -3.70 19.78
N ARG A 65 -9.46 -4.84 19.88
CA ARG A 65 -8.14 -5.04 19.25
C ARG A 65 -8.21 -4.93 17.73
N ASP A 66 -9.29 -5.42 17.13
CA ASP A 66 -9.48 -5.37 15.68
C ASP A 66 -9.72 -3.93 15.20
N LEU A 67 -10.48 -3.14 15.96
CA LEU A 67 -10.65 -1.72 15.70
C LEU A 67 -9.38 -0.90 15.92
N ASP A 68 -8.63 -1.15 16.99
CA ASP A 68 -7.37 -0.45 17.25
C ASP A 68 -6.40 -0.65 16.08
N ARG A 69 -6.37 -1.87 15.51
CA ARG A 69 -5.58 -2.21 14.33
C ARG A 69 -6.05 -1.48 13.07
N ILE A 70 -7.36 -1.32 12.87
CA ILE A 70 -7.91 -0.53 11.77
C ILE A 70 -7.52 0.94 11.95
N VAL A 71 -7.77 1.53 13.12
CA VAL A 71 -7.45 2.94 13.41
C VAL A 71 -5.95 3.22 13.28
N ALA A 72 -5.09 2.30 13.74
CA ALA A 72 -3.62 2.42 13.62
C ALA A 72 -3.11 2.40 12.16
N GLY A 73 -3.88 1.83 11.23
CA GLY A 73 -3.59 1.83 9.81
C GLY A 73 -4.17 3.03 9.04
N THR A 74 -4.81 3.97 9.74
CA THR A 74 -5.43 5.16 9.14
C THR A 74 -4.79 6.46 9.59
N THR A 75 -5.02 7.53 8.82
CA THR A 75 -4.58 8.90 9.13
C THR A 75 -5.67 9.93 8.79
N GLY A 76 -5.41 11.20 9.11
CA GLY A 76 -6.29 12.32 8.79
C GLY A 76 -7.72 12.18 9.31
N ASP A 77 -8.68 12.66 8.52
CA ASP A 77 -10.09 12.67 8.89
C ASP A 77 -10.70 11.27 9.00
N LEU A 78 -10.25 10.33 8.17
CA LEU A 78 -10.69 8.94 8.25
C LEU A 78 -10.37 8.34 9.62
N LYS A 79 -9.16 8.57 10.13
CA LYS A 79 -8.75 8.12 11.48
C LYS A 79 -9.67 8.69 12.55
N ASN A 80 -9.93 10.00 12.51
CA ASN A 80 -10.78 10.68 13.48
C ASN A 80 -12.23 10.15 13.44
N LYS A 81 -12.76 9.93 12.24
CA LYS A 81 -14.10 9.39 12.01
C LYS A 81 -14.24 7.95 12.49
N LEU A 82 -13.23 7.11 12.29
CA LEU A 82 -13.25 5.73 12.78
C LEU A 82 -13.09 5.66 14.29
N ALA A 83 -12.18 6.45 14.87
CA ALA A 83 -11.98 6.50 16.32
C ALA A 83 -13.26 6.95 17.05
N SER A 84 -13.96 7.97 16.54
CA SER A 84 -15.20 8.46 17.16
C SER A 84 -16.37 7.47 17.08
N GLN A 85 -16.40 6.61 16.05
CA GLN A 85 -17.48 5.63 15.85
C GLN A 85 -17.15 4.22 16.39
N SER A 86 -15.91 3.99 16.83
CA SER A 86 -15.40 2.68 17.24
C SER A 86 -16.28 2.01 18.31
N ASN A 87 -16.70 2.75 19.34
CA ASN A 87 -17.52 2.22 20.43
C ASN A 87 -18.89 1.71 19.95
N ALA A 88 -19.57 2.47 19.08
CA ALA A 88 -20.87 2.08 18.55
C ALA A 88 -20.75 0.82 17.68
N PHE A 89 -19.70 0.75 16.85
CA PHE A 89 -19.42 -0.40 16.02
C PHE A 89 -19.13 -1.66 16.84
N MET A 90 -18.30 -1.56 17.89
CA MET A 90 -18.03 -2.71 18.79
C MET A 90 -19.29 -3.28 19.39
N GLN A 91 -20.19 -2.42 19.88
CA GLN A 91 -21.44 -2.87 20.48
C GLN A 91 -22.31 -3.63 19.47
N GLN A 92 -22.34 -3.17 18.21
CA GLN A 92 -23.08 -3.85 17.15
C GLN A 92 -22.48 -5.21 16.79
N VAL A 93 -21.16 -5.30 16.58
CA VAL A 93 -20.47 -6.56 16.27
C VAL A 93 -20.64 -7.57 17.40
N THR A 94 -20.48 -7.12 18.65
CA THR A 94 -20.62 -7.96 19.85
C THR A 94 -22.06 -8.46 20.00
N LYS A 95 -23.05 -7.57 19.87
CA LYS A 95 -24.47 -7.93 19.96
C LYS A 95 -24.89 -8.90 18.86
N ALA A 96 -24.36 -8.72 17.65
CA ALA A 96 -24.61 -9.62 16.53
C ALA A 96 -23.90 -10.97 16.69
N LYS A 97 -22.92 -11.09 17.60
CA LYS A 97 -21.98 -12.22 17.67
C LYS A 97 -21.42 -12.54 16.29
N ALA A 98 -21.12 -11.48 15.56
CA ALA A 98 -20.67 -11.57 14.18
C ALA A 98 -19.20 -11.96 14.15
N LYS A 99 -18.86 -12.81 13.19
CA LYS A 99 -17.49 -13.13 12.81
C LYS A 99 -17.38 -13.05 11.31
N SER A 100 -16.41 -12.30 10.83
CA SER A 100 -16.11 -12.19 9.41
C SER A 100 -14.71 -12.71 9.09
N THR A 101 -14.57 -13.35 7.94
CA THR A 101 -13.28 -13.87 7.45
C THR A 101 -13.08 -13.53 6.00
N VAL A 102 -11.84 -13.22 5.62
CA VAL A 102 -11.44 -13.00 4.23
C VAL A 102 -10.90 -14.29 3.63
N SER A 103 -11.36 -14.67 2.45
CA SER A 103 -10.84 -15.82 1.71
C SER A 103 -9.85 -15.42 0.62
N ASP A 104 -10.06 -14.25 0.01
CA ASP A 104 -9.27 -13.77 -1.11
C ASP A 104 -9.16 -12.25 -1.04
N VAL A 105 -7.99 -11.71 -1.38
CA VAL A 105 -7.75 -10.27 -1.39
C VAL A 105 -6.63 -9.91 -2.36
N GLU A 106 -7.01 -9.07 -3.31
CA GLU A 106 -6.15 -8.48 -4.33
C GLU A 106 -6.09 -6.97 -4.12
N ALA A 107 -4.94 -6.39 -4.45
CA ALA A 107 -4.74 -4.95 -4.39
C ALA A 107 -3.88 -4.50 -5.57
N ALA A 108 -4.25 -3.38 -6.19
CA ALA A 108 -3.56 -2.81 -7.34
C ALA A 108 -3.44 -1.30 -7.20
N LEU A 109 -2.24 -0.78 -7.45
CA LEU A 109 -1.98 0.65 -7.47
C LEU A 109 -2.67 1.29 -8.67
N VAL A 110 -3.44 2.35 -8.43
CA VAL A 110 -4.08 3.18 -9.45
C VAL A 110 -3.16 4.34 -9.80
N SER A 111 -2.70 5.07 -8.79
CA SER A 111 -1.81 6.22 -8.93
C SER A 111 -0.92 6.38 -7.70
N MET A 112 0.22 7.06 -7.84
CA MET A 112 1.14 7.34 -6.73
C MET A 112 2.06 8.51 -7.05
N ASP A 113 2.30 9.35 -6.05
CA ASP A 113 3.36 10.36 -6.02
C ASP A 113 4.27 10.16 -4.79
N ASP A 114 4.98 11.21 -4.35
CA ASP A 114 5.95 11.11 -3.27
C ASP A 114 5.33 10.85 -1.89
N ASP A 115 4.11 11.34 -1.64
CA ASP A 115 3.45 11.28 -0.33
C ASP A 115 1.98 10.81 -0.37
N SER A 116 1.43 10.58 -1.55
CA SER A 116 0.07 10.09 -1.78
C SER A 116 0.04 8.87 -2.72
N ALA A 117 -0.93 7.99 -2.50
CA ALA A 117 -1.18 6.85 -3.37
C ALA A 117 -2.67 6.51 -3.40
N GLU A 118 -3.14 6.03 -4.53
CA GLU A 118 -4.48 5.50 -4.69
C GLU A 118 -4.38 4.01 -5.01
N VAL A 119 -5.05 3.17 -4.23
CA VAL A 119 -5.02 1.70 -4.38
C VAL A 119 -6.43 1.16 -4.42
N MET A 120 -6.72 0.34 -5.43
CA MET A 120 -7.94 -0.44 -5.52
C MET A 120 -7.73 -1.77 -4.80
N VAL A 121 -8.64 -2.14 -3.91
CA VAL A 121 -8.61 -3.41 -3.16
C VAL A 121 -9.90 -4.18 -3.42
N SER A 122 -9.78 -5.41 -3.90
CA SER A 122 -10.90 -6.33 -4.10
C SER A 122 -10.74 -7.50 -3.14
N LEU A 123 -11.80 -7.88 -2.44
CA LEU A 123 -11.76 -8.99 -1.51
C LEU A 123 -13.06 -9.78 -1.47
N ASN A 124 -12.96 -11.05 -1.10
CA ASN A 124 -14.10 -11.90 -0.81
C ASN A 124 -14.14 -12.18 0.70
N GLY A 125 -15.28 -11.86 1.31
CA GLY A 125 -15.53 -12.02 2.74
C GLY A 125 -16.75 -12.89 3.02
N THR A 126 -16.70 -13.63 4.11
CA THR A 126 -17.84 -14.40 4.63
C THR A 126 -18.16 -13.92 6.03
N VAL A 127 -19.42 -13.55 6.27
CA VAL A 127 -19.92 -13.15 7.60
C VAL A 127 -20.77 -14.28 8.17
N THR A 128 -20.51 -14.62 9.42
CA THR A 128 -21.23 -15.64 10.20
C THR A 128 -21.71 -15.07 11.52
N ASN A 129 -22.78 -15.64 12.07
CA ASN A 129 -23.29 -15.32 13.41
C ASN A 129 -24.16 -16.49 13.94
N ASP A 130 -24.82 -16.29 15.09
CA ASP A 130 -25.67 -17.32 15.69
C ASP A 130 -26.87 -17.76 14.83
N LYS A 131 -27.36 -16.90 13.93
CA LYS A 131 -28.47 -17.19 13.02
C LYS A 131 -27.98 -17.72 11.66
N VAL A 132 -26.78 -17.34 11.24
CA VAL A 132 -26.18 -17.67 9.94
C VAL A 132 -24.84 -18.35 10.18
N LYS A 133 -24.87 -19.67 10.38
CA LYS A 133 -23.68 -20.43 10.80
C LYS A 133 -22.63 -20.61 9.71
N ASN A 134 -23.04 -20.73 8.45
CA ASN A 134 -22.12 -21.03 7.34
C ASN A 134 -21.77 -19.80 6.48
N GLY A 135 -22.54 -18.71 6.60
CA GLY A 135 -22.38 -17.51 5.78
C GLY A 135 -22.48 -17.77 4.28
N THR A 136 -22.39 -16.72 3.48
CA THR A 136 -22.20 -16.81 2.03
C THR A 136 -21.07 -15.86 1.67
N PRO A 137 -20.09 -16.27 0.84
CA PRO A 137 -19.06 -15.36 0.34
C PRO A 137 -19.69 -14.19 -0.42
N GLN A 138 -19.27 -12.98 -0.08
CA GLN A 138 -19.63 -11.74 -0.77
C GLN A 138 -18.36 -11.02 -1.21
N GLY A 139 -18.37 -10.49 -2.44
CA GLY A 139 -17.30 -9.68 -2.98
C GLY A 139 -17.46 -8.22 -2.57
N TYR A 140 -16.35 -7.59 -2.21
CA TYR A 140 -16.27 -6.19 -1.84
C TYR A 140 -15.11 -5.53 -2.57
N ARG A 141 -15.30 -4.28 -3.00
CA ARG A 141 -14.27 -3.47 -3.64
C ARG A 141 -14.17 -2.13 -2.95
N TYR A 142 -12.94 -1.71 -2.71
CA TYR A 142 -12.63 -0.46 -2.05
C TYR A 142 -11.61 0.32 -2.88
N GLN A 143 -11.90 1.59 -3.10
CA GLN A 143 -10.86 2.56 -3.44
C GLN A 143 -10.30 3.11 -2.13
N MET A 144 -8.98 3.10 -1.99
CA MET A 144 -8.29 3.60 -0.81
C MET A 144 -7.30 4.68 -1.22
N ASP A 145 -7.43 5.85 -0.60
CA ASP A 145 -6.40 6.88 -0.64
C ASP A 145 -5.45 6.65 0.52
N LEU A 146 -4.14 6.73 0.26
CA LEU A 146 -3.09 6.57 1.23
C LEU A 146 -2.24 7.83 1.28
N THR A 147 -1.78 8.17 2.49
CA THR A 147 -0.81 9.23 2.73
C THR A 147 0.40 8.65 3.46
N ARG A 148 1.60 9.02 3.03
CA ARG A 148 2.85 8.60 3.65
C ARG A 148 3.16 9.47 4.86
N VAL A 149 3.13 8.86 6.05
CA VAL A 149 3.46 9.51 7.33
C VAL A 149 4.61 8.73 7.96
N ASP A 150 5.74 9.39 8.23
CA ASP A 150 6.92 8.79 8.86
C ASP A 150 7.40 7.47 8.18
N ASP A 151 7.54 7.50 6.84
CA ASP A 151 7.87 6.34 5.96
C ASP A 151 6.87 5.16 6.03
N ARG A 152 5.67 5.40 6.54
CA ARG A 152 4.55 4.44 6.52
C ARG A 152 3.41 4.95 5.68
N TRP A 153 2.90 4.12 4.79
CA TRP A 153 1.65 4.38 4.06
C TRP A 153 0.46 4.07 4.98
N LEU A 154 -0.37 5.08 5.23
CA LEU A 154 -1.59 4.96 6.03
C LEU A 154 -2.80 5.36 5.20
N VAL A 155 -3.92 4.68 5.37
CA VAL A 155 -5.14 4.98 4.61
C VAL A 155 -5.76 6.28 5.14
N SER A 156 -5.87 7.28 4.28
CA SER A 156 -6.43 8.60 4.57
C SER A 156 -7.86 8.75 4.04
N GLY A 157 -8.24 7.96 3.02
CA GLY A 157 -9.57 7.92 2.42
C GLY A 157 -9.99 6.49 2.10
N LEU A 158 -11.29 6.20 2.21
CA LEU A 158 -11.83 4.90 1.88
C LEU A 158 -13.25 5.04 1.32
N GLU A 159 -13.45 4.50 0.12
CA GLU A 159 -14.74 4.48 -0.56
C GLU A 159 -15.08 3.07 -1.03
N VAL A 160 -16.35 2.70 -0.93
CA VAL A 160 -16.86 1.43 -1.47
C VAL A 160 -17.21 1.66 -2.93
N VAL A 161 -16.69 0.82 -3.81
CA VAL A 161 -17.02 0.89 -5.24
C VAL A 161 -17.91 -0.31 -5.64
N PRO A 162 -18.85 -0.13 -6.58
CA PRO A 162 -19.77 -1.19 -7.03
C PRO A 162 -19.11 -2.43 -7.66
#